data_AF-A0A2A5T1P3-F1
#
_entry.id   AF-A0A2A5T1P3-F1
#
_cell.length_a   1.000
_cell.length_b   1.000
_cell.length_c   1.000
_cell.angle_alpha   90.00
_cell.angle_beta   90.00
_cell.angle_gamma   90.00
#
_symmetry.space_group_name_H-M   'P 1'
#
loop_
_entity.id
_entity.type
_entity.pdbx_description
1 polymer ?
#
loop_
_entity_poly.entity_id
_entity_poly.type
_entity_poly.pdbx_seq_one_letter_code
_entity_poly.pdbx_strand_id
1 'polypeptide(L)' 'MKPCKHGKEKWRIWRKLHLAVDVSTHEVIAAEVSLVSVNG' A
#
# COMPACT_ATOMS: atom_id res chain seq x y z
N MET A 1 13.20 -29.63 22.04
CA MET A 1 13.41 -28.18 21.85
C MET A 1 13.33 -27.85 20.36
N LYS A 2 12.41 -26.93 19.98
CA LYS A 2 12.22 -26.21 18.68
C LYS A 2 11.94 -27.10 17.44
N PRO A 3 10.96 -26.77 16.56
CA PRO A 3 10.78 -25.42 16.01
C PRO A 3 9.32 -25.00 15.69
N CYS A 4 8.95 -23.77 16.01
CA CYS A 4 7.96 -23.06 15.21
C CYS A 4 8.62 -21.75 14.78
N LYS A 5 9.35 -21.78 13.66
CA LYS A 5 9.66 -20.53 12.95
C LYS A 5 8.32 -20.04 12.42
N HIS A 6 7.58 -19.31 13.26
CA HIS A 6 6.46 -18.51 12.81
C HIS A 6 7.04 -17.64 11.71
N GLY A 7 6.63 -17.95 10.48
CA GLY A 7 7.03 -17.20 9.31
C GLY A 7 6.78 -15.74 9.62
N LYS A 8 7.76 -14.88 9.29
CA LYS A 8 7.63 -13.43 9.47
C LYS A 8 6.24 -13.05 9.00
N GLU A 9 5.35 -12.72 9.93
CA GLU A 9 4.05 -12.15 9.58
C GLU A 9 4.42 -10.97 8.69
N LYS A 10 4.10 -11.05 7.40
CA LYS A 10 4.37 -9.97 6.48
C LYS A 10 3.17 -9.05 6.64
N TRP A 11 3.26 -8.14 7.60
CA TRP A 11 2.21 -7.19 7.88
C TRP A 11 1.89 -6.45 6.58
N ARG A 12 0.61 -6.43 6.18
CA ARG A 12 0.19 -5.63 5.03
C ARG A 12 0.48 -4.17 5.36
N ILE A 13 1.40 -3.55 4.61
CA ILE A 13 1.69 -2.12 4.73
C ILE A 13 0.63 -1.38 3.93
N TRP A 14 -0.25 -0.67 4.64
CA TRP A 14 -1.18 0.25 4.01
C TRP A 14 -0.43 1.50 3.56
N ARG A 15 -0.61 1.89 2.29
CA ARG A 15 -0.15 3.17 1.76
C ARG A 15 -1.36 4.03 1.45
N LYS A 16 -1.24 5.33 1.73
CA LYS A 16 -2.26 6.29 1.30
C LYS A 16 -2.19 6.41 -0.23
N LEU A 17 -3.33 6.21 -0.88
CA LEU A 17 -3.52 6.45 -2.30
C LEU A 17 -4.31 7.75 -2.43
N HIS A 18 -3.77 8.72 -3.15
CA HIS A 18 -4.48 9.95 -3.48
C HIS A 18 -4.99 9.79 -4.92
N LEU A 19 -6.31 9.60 -5.06
CA LEU A 19 -7.00 9.40 -6.33
C LEU A 19 -7.84 10.64 -6.64
N ALA A 20 -7.57 11.29 -7.77
CA ALA A 20 -8.41 12.36 -8.30
C ALA A 20 -9.29 11.79 -9.40
N VAL A 21 -10.62 11.92 -9.24
CA VAL A 21 -11.63 11.42 -10.20
C VAL A 21 -12.51 12.59 -10.62
N ASP A 22 -12.77 12.69 -11.92
CA ASP A 22 -13.80 13.58 -12.44
C ASP A 22 -15.19 13.01 -12.12
N VAL A 23 -16.01 13.78 -11.42
CA VAL A 23 -17.35 13.33 -11.01
C VAL A 23 -18.35 13.29 -12.18
N SER A 24 -18.08 14.02 -13.26
CA SER A 24 -19.00 14.16 -14.38
C SER A 24 -18.78 13.03 -15.39
N THR A 25 -17.53 12.71 -15.71
CA THR A 25 -17.15 11.64 -16.65
C THR A 25 -16.84 10.31 -15.96
N HIS A 26 -16.73 10.30 -14.63
CA HIS A 26 -16.28 9.15 -13.83
C HIS A 26 -14.88 8.66 -14.21
N GLU A 27 -14.05 9.54 -14.80
CA GLU A 27 -12.69 9.22 -15.22
C GLU A 27 -11.67 9.55 -14.14
N VAL A 28 -10.63 8.73 -14.06
CA VAL A 28 -9.50 8.98 -13.14
C VAL A 28 -8.54 9.97 -13.79
N ILE A 29 -8.41 11.16 -13.22
CA ILE A 29 -7.53 12.22 -13.75
C ILE A 29 -6.10 12.06 -13.23
N ALA A 30 -5.92 11.60 -11.98
CA ALA A 30 -4.60 11.38 -11.41
C ALA A 30 -4.61 10.34 -10.29
N ALA A 31 -3.52 9.57 -10.19
CA ALA A 31 -3.26 8.65 -9.10
C ALA A 31 -1.81 8.81 -8.64
N GLU A 32 -1.60 9.24 -7.39
CA GLU A 32 -0.27 9.31 -6.78
C GLU A 32 -0.20 8.35 -5.58
N VAL A 33 0.88 7.56 -5.52
CA VAL A 33 1.17 6.69 -4.40
C VAL A 33 2.40 7.22 -3.65
N SER A 34 2.26 7.50 -2.36
CA SER A 34 3.41 7.91 -1.55
C SER A 34 4.32 6.69 -1.31
N LEU A 35 5.49 6.67 -1.94
CA LEU A 35 6.50 5.64 -1.75
C LEU A 35 7.22 5.87 -0.42
N VAL A 36 6.81 5.17 0.64
CA VAL A 36 7.58 5.11 1.87
C VAL A 36 8.70 4.08 1.68
N SER A 37 9.95 4.53 1.64
CA SER A 37 11.13 3.67 1.61
C SER A 37 11.26 2.94 2.95
N VAL A 38 11.10 1.62 2.94
CA VAL A 38 11.46 0.77 4.09
C VAL A 38 12.93 0.43 3.91
N ASN A 39 13.80 1.28 4.43
CA ASN A 39 15.21 0.95 4.56
C ASN A 39 15.35 0.14 5.86
N GLY A 40 15.72 -1.13 5.74
CA GLY A 40 15.96 -2.05 6.84
C GLY A 40 16.95 -3.12 6.44
#